data_AF-A0A818E551-F1
#
_entry.id   AF-A0A818E551-F1
#
_cell.length_a   1.000
_cell.length_b   1.000
_cell.length_c   1.000
_cell.angle_alpha   90.00
_cell.angle_beta   90.00
_cell.angle_gamma   90.00
#
_symmetry.space_group_name_H-M   'P 1'
#
loop_
_entity.id
_entity.type
_entity.pdbx_description
1 polymer ?
#
loop_
_entity_poly.entity_id
_entity_poly.type
_entity_poly.pdbx_seq_one_letter_code
_entity_poly.pdbx_strand_id
1 'polypeptide(L)'
;DLENLRAVKTEKHHQFAKDHDMIPFFVSAKTGESVENLFRQVSANLMHIVLPKTDTDARSIITATIVRQEPQNLTPIKPMSTKSNTTRTSICSLQ
;
A
#
# COMPACT_ATOMS: atom_id res chain seq x y z
N ASP A 1 -8.75 6.61 9.70
CA ASP A 1 -9.87 5.66 9.54
C ASP A 1 -10.95 5.81 10.62
N LEU A 2 -10.62 5.90 11.91
CA LEU A 2 -11.58 6.05 13.02
C LEU A 2 -11.54 7.44 13.67
N GLU A 3 -11.49 8.49 12.85
CA GLU A 3 -11.26 9.86 13.32
C GLU A 3 -12.38 10.37 14.23
N ASN A 4 -13.62 9.97 13.98
CA ASN A 4 -14.79 10.33 14.78
C ASN A 4 -14.82 9.67 16.16
N LEU A 5 -14.06 8.58 16.37
CA LEU A 5 -13.96 7.87 17.65
C LEU A 5 -12.62 8.17 18.35
N ARG A 6 -11.87 9.15 17.86
CA ARG A 6 -10.56 9.53 18.38
C ARG A 6 -10.64 9.98 19.84
N ALA A 7 -9.92 9.29 20.71
CA ALA A 7 -9.77 9.66 22.12
C ALA A 7 -8.72 10.76 22.35
N VAL A 8 -7.69 10.84 21.50
CA VAL A 8 -6.57 11.80 21.65
C VAL A 8 -6.67 12.91 20.62
N LYS A 9 -6.91 14.14 21.07
CA LYS A 9 -6.97 15.32 20.19
C LYS A 9 -5.69 15.50 19.37
N THR A 10 -5.84 15.92 18.13
CA THR A 10 -4.75 16.20 17.18
C THR A 10 -3.73 17.16 17.76
N GLU A 11 -4.17 18.24 18.41
CA GLU A 11 -3.30 19.23 19.07
C GLU A 11 -2.35 18.57 20.08
N LYS A 12 -2.90 17.69 20.95
CA LYS A 12 -2.14 17.02 22.01
C LYS A 12 -1.09 16.07 21.43
N HIS A 13 -1.44 15.36 20.36
CA HIS A 13 -0.49 14.50 19.66
C HIS A 13 0.68 15.30 19.06
N HIS A 14 0.40 16.42 18.38
CA HIS A 14 1.44 17.27 17.80
C HIS A 14 2.32 17.91 18.86
N GLN A 15 1.72 18.43 19.94
CA GLN A 15 2.48 19.04 21.03
C GLN A 15 3.41 18.02 21.68
N PHE A 16 2.92 16.81 21.97
CA PHE A 16 3.72 15.73 22.53
C PHE A 16 4.87 15.32 21.59
N ALA A 17 4.60 15.24 20.29
CA ALA A 17 5.65 14.95 19.32
C ALA A 17 6.72 16.05 19.30
N LYS A 18 6.31 17.31 19.28
CA LYS A 18 7.22 18.47 19.29
C LYS A 18 8.07 18.54 20.57
N ASP A 19 7.48 18.28 21.73
CA ASP A 19 8.18 18.35 23.02
C ASP A 19 9.26 17.26 23.18
N HIS A 20 9.21 16.22 22.35
CA HIS A 20 10.12 15.09 22.37
C HIS A 20 10.92 14.93 21.06
N ASP A 21 10.96 15.96 20.21
CA ASP A 21 11.65 15.95 18.91
C ASP A 21 11.24 14.77 18.01
N MET A 22 9.99 14.33 18.11
CA MET A 22 9.40 13.29 17.29
C MET A 22 8.64 13.87 16.11
N ILE A 23 8.50 13.06 15.05
CA ILE A 23 7.73 13.41 13.87
C ILE A 23 6.30 12.87 14.06
N PRO A 24 5.26 13.71 14.05
CA PRO A 24 3.88 13.26 14.17
C PRO A 24 3.40 12.62 12.86
N PHE A 25 2.77 11.45 12.96
CA PHE A 25 2.19 10.75 11.82
C PHE A 25 0.78 10.26 12.15
N PHE A 26 -0.15 10.45 11.21
CA PHE A 26 -1.47 9.81 11.23
C PHE A 26 -1.52 8.78 10.13
N VAL A 27 -1.72 7.53 10.51
CA VAL A 27 -1.73 6.39 9.61
C VAL A 27 -2.90 5.47 9.94
N SER A 28 -3.33 4.70 8.95
CA SER A 28 -4.31 3.63 9.15
C SER A 28 -3.75 2.33 8.59
N ALA A 29 -3.40 1.41 9.47
CA ALA A 29 -2.92 0.08 9.08
C ALA A 29 -4.01 -0.74 8.37
N LYS A 30 -5.30 -0.44 8.61
CA LYS A 30 -6.42 -1.14 7.98
C LYS A 30 -6.67 -0.68 6.55
N THR A 31 -6.67 0.63 6.31
CA THR A 31 -6.92 1.19 4.97
C THR A 31 -5.64 1.38 4.16
N GLY A 32 -4.47 1.24 4.80
CA GLY A 32 -3.17 1.50 4.19
C GLY A 32 -2.83 2.99 4.04
N GLU A 33 -3.67 3.88 4.58
CA GLU A 33 -3.49 5.33 4.44
C GLU A 33 -2.20 5.78 5.15
N SER A 34 -1.36 6.49 4.39
CA SER A 34 -0.09 7.09 4.84
C SER A 34 0.94 6.11 5.43
N VAL A 35 0.73 4.79 5.32
CA VAL A 35 1.67 3.77 5.84
C VAL A 35 2.97 3.76 5.04
N GLU A 36 2.89 3.80 3.71
CA GLU A 36 4.07 3.86 2.84
C GLU A 36 4.87 5.15 3.08
N ASN A 37 4.18 6.28 3.14
CA ASN A 37 4.77 7.59 3.39
C ASN A 37 5.48 7.65 4.75
N LEU A 38 4.91 7.05 5.79
CA LEU A 38 5.55 6.91 7.10
C LEU A 38 6.91 6.23 6.96
N PHE A 39 6.97 5.04 6.35
CA PHE A 39 8.23 4.31 6.20
C PHE A 39 9.22 5.05 5.31
N ARG A 40 8.77 5.68 4.22
CA ARG A 40 9.62 6.47 3.33
C ARG A 40 10.23 7.66 4.06
N GLN A 41 9.45 8.40 4.83
CA GLN A 41 9.92 9.58 5.55
C GLN A 41 10.84 9.21 6.71
N VAL A 42 10.55 8.14 7.44
CA VAL A 42 11.44 7.60 8.48
C VAL A 42 12.77 7.12 7.86
N SER A 43 12.72 6.40 6.74
CA SER A 43 13.93 5.92 6.06
C SER A 43 14.77 7.08 5.52
N ALA A 44 14.12 8.11 4.96
CA ALA A 44 14.82 9.30 4.47
C ALA A 44 15.45 10.10 5.61
N ASN A 45 14.77 10.21 6.76
CA ASN A 45 15.33 10.85 7.94
C ASN A 45 16.57 10.09 8.45
N LEU A 46 16.47 8.75 8.54
CA LEU A 46 17.58 7.88 8.92
C LEU A 46 18.78 7.99 7.98
N MET A 47 18.53 8.12 6.67
CA MET A 47 19.57 8.25 5.65
C MET A 47 20.02 9.70 5.40
N HIS A 48 19.44 10.68 6.12
CA HIS A 48 19.66 12.12 5.91
C HIS A 48 19.43 12.60 4.46
N ILE A 49 18.45 12.01 3.79
CA ILE A 49 18.05 12.37 2.42
C ILE A 49 16.86 13.33 2.49
N VAL A 50 16.97 14.48 1.81
CA VAL A 50 15.85 15.43 1.69
C VAL A 50 14.88 14.93 0.63
N LEU A 51 13.68 14.53 1.05
CA LEU A 51 12.61 14.15 0.14
C LEU A 51 12.01 15.39 -0.55
N PRO A 52 11.84 15.38 -1.88
CA PRO A 52 11.14 16.46 -2.58
C PRO A 52 9.64 16.46 -2.21
N LYS A 53 9.06 17.66 -2.10
CA LYS A 53 7.66 17.88 -1.67
C LYS A 53 6.60 17.22 -2.57
N THR A 54 6.98 16.81 -3.77
CA THR A 54 6.11 16.11 -4.73
C THR A 54 5.93 14.62 -4.39
N ASP A 55 6.83 14.02 -3.61
CA ASP A 55 6.84 12.59 -3.32
C ASP A 55 5.98 12.20 -2.11
N THR A 56 5.52 13.15 -1.30
CA THR A 56 4.77 12.86 -0.07
C THR A 56 3.33 12.42 -0.32
N ASP A 57 2.73 12.70 -1.49
CA ASP A 57 1.36 12.29 -1.84
C ASP A 57 1.28 11.56 -3.19
N ALA A 58 2.42 11.34 -3.85
CA ALA A 58 2.46 10.67 -5.14
C ALA A 58 2.21 9.17 -4.96
N ARG A 59 0.95 8.75 -5.14
CA ARG A 59 0.65 7.33 -5.42
C ARG A 59 1.43 6.94 -6.66
N SER A 60 2.26 5.91 -6.58
CA SER A 60 2.96 5.39 -7.77
C SER A 60 1.93 4.84 -8.75
N ILE A 61 1.56 5.63 -9.77
CA ILE A 61 0.70 5.16 -10.85
C ILE A 61 1.54 4.20 -11.70
N ILE A 62 1.29 2.90 -11.57
CA ILE A 62 1.90 1.91 -12.44
C ILE A 62 1.12 1.91 -13.75
N THR A 63 1.63 2.59 -14.78
CA THR A 63 1.05 2.55 -16.12
C THR A 63 1.42 1.23 -16.79
N ALA A 64 0.46 0.33 -16.94
CA ALA A 64 0.66 -0.89 -17.71
C ALA A 64 0.44 -0.61 -19.21
N THR A 65 1.45 -0.88 -20.04
CA THR A 65 1.30 -0.87 -21.50
C THR A 65 0.53 -2.11 -21.94
N ILE A 66 -0.67 -1.92 -22.51
CA ILE A 66 -1.42 -3.02 -23.12
C ILE A 66 -0.74 -3.37 -24.45
N VAL A 67 0.05 -4.44 -24.46
CA VAL A 67 0.57 -5.01 -25.70
C VAL A 67 -0.58 -5.70 -26.42
N ARG A 68 -1.08 -5.10 -27.51
CA ARG A 68 -1.98 -5.80 -28.44
C ARG A 68 -1.13 -6.83 -29.17
N GLN A 69 -1.29 -8.10 -28.82
CA GLN A 69 -0.75 -9.18 -29.63
C GLN A 69 -1.53 -9.21 -30.94
N GLU A 70 -0.86 -8.86 -32.04
CA GLU A 70 -1.35 -9.14 -33.39
C GLU A 70 -1.62 -10.65 -33.50
N PRO A 71 -2.76 -11.09 -34.07
CA PRO A 71 -3.12 -12.50 -34.18
C PRO A 71 -2.24 -13.17 -35.24
N GLN A 72 -0.99 -13.47 -34.88
CA GLN A 72 -0.09 -14.27 -35.70
C GLN A 72 -0.25 -15.73 -35.31
N ASN A 73 -1.09 -16.42 -36.10
CA ASN A 73 -1.20 -17.87 -36.22
C ASN A 73 -1.28 -18.70 -34.93
N LEU A 74 -2.50 -19.15 -34.66
CA LEU A 74 -2.86 -20.19 -33.71
C LEU A 74 -1.91 -21.39 -33.80
N THR A 75 -1.10 -21.61 -32.76
CA THR A 75 -0.62 -22.94 -32.40
C THR A 75 -1.22 -23.30 -31.04
N PRO A 76 -1.77 -24.51 -30.85
CA PRO A 76 -2.39 -24.87 -29.58
C PRO A 76 -1.34 -24.93 -28.47
N ILE A 77 -1.39 -23.99 -27.53
CA ILE A 77 -0.60 -24.06 -26.31
C ILE A 77 -1.21 -25.17 -25.45
N LYS A 78 -0.48 -26.28 -25.34
CA LYS A 78 -0.79 -27.41 -24.44
C LYS A 78 -0.92 -26.87 -23.01
N PRO A 79 -1.99 -27.21 -22.25
CA PRO A 79 -2.12 -26.72 -20.88
C PRO A 79 -0.96 -27.22 -20.04
N MET A 80 -0.17 -26.28 -19.52
CA MET A 80 0.88 -26.56 -18.55
C MET A 80 0.20 -27.00 -17.26
N SER A 81 0.37 -28.29 -16.94
CA SER A 81 -0.01 -28.88 -15.66
C SER A 81 0.76 -28.17 -14.53
N THR A 82 0.13 -27.19 -13.89
CA THR A 82 0.51 -26.76 -12.56
C THR A 82 -0.06 -27.78 -11.59
N LYS A 83 0.83 -28.57 -10.98
CA LYS A 83 0.52 -29.42 -9.83
C LYS A 83 -0.16 -28.55 -8.77
N SER A 84 -1.47 -28.72 -8.62
CA SER A 84 -2.24 -28.11 -7.55
C SER A 84 -1.95 -28.87 -6.26
N ASN A 85 -1.21 -28.24 -5.35
CA ASN A 85 -1.22 -28.69 -3.96
C ASN A 85 -2.65 -28.48 -3.44
N THR A 86 -3.34 -29.60 -3.23
CA THR A 86 -4.63 -29.70 -2.57
C THR A 86 -4.63 -28.86 -1.29
N THR A 87 -5.52 -27.87 -1.22
CA THR A 87 -6.13 -27.46 0.04
C THR A 87 -7.60 -27.17 -0.26
N ARG A 88 -8.47 -28.12 0.14
CA ARG A 88 -9.93 -28.00 0.07
C ARG A 88 -10.36 -26.75 0.82
N THR A 89 -11.12 -25.87 0.17
CA THR A 89 -12.08 -25.01 0.88
C THR A 89 -13.41 -25.11 0.17
N SER A 90 -14.35 -25.77 0.84
CA SER A 90 -15.75 -25.96 0.47
C SER A 90 -16.44 -24.61 0.23
N ILE A 91 -16.86 -24.36 -1.00
CA ILE A 91 -17.72 -23.23 -1.35
C ILE A 91 -19.18 -23.65 -1.06
N CYS A 92 -19.86 -22.82 -0.27
CA CYS A 92 -21.27 -22.94 0.10
C CYS A 92 -22.14 -22.39 -1.05
N SER A 93 -23.14 -23.16 -1.48
CA SER A 93 -24.20 -22.69 -2.36
C SER A 93 -25.37 -22.20 -1.49
N LEU A 94 -25.72 -20.91 -1.58
CA LEU A 94 -27.00 -20.43 -1.09
C LEU A 94 -28.04 -20.62 -2.20
N GLN A 95 -29.19 -21.15 -1.80
CA GLN A 95 -30.37 -21.47 -2.62
C GLN A 95 -31.24 -20.24 -2.84
#